data_AF-A0A090S0Z7-F1
#
_entry.id   AF-A0A090S0Z7-F1
#
_cell.length_a   1.000
_cell.length_b   1.000
_cell.length_c   1.000
_cell.angle_alpha   90.00
_cell.angle_beta   90.00
_cell.angle_gamma   90.00
#
_symmetry.space_group_name_H-M   'P 1'
#
loop_
_entity.id
_entity.type
_entity.pdbx_description
1 polymer ?
#
loop_
_entity_poly.entity_id
_entity_poly.type
_entity_poly.pdbx_seq_one_letter_code
_entity_poly.pdbx_strand_id
1 'polypeptide(L)'
;MTTLAFKPWERLITDVRLVPKMLMLMIFSTVLLVGKQLWDASTFYDSLLAATQNEAIAQQHYEAYLVQVVWQTALMIVLFVALLMFAAKTMLKQTNYLSDAIKRMADKDLTVPVIMDCKDEYGDVARELERTRAQLQDIIKTQVATSQELATLTEVMTLSMSETKESSQEEFQEIDQLATAMSEMSSTVQTVADHANNASQLTEQASGQAETGQRFVQALSLR
;
A
#
# COMPACT_ATOMS: atom_id res chain seq x y z
N MET A 1 16.71 -15.00 -3.66
CA MET A 1 15.46 -15.33 -4.39
C MET A 1 15.02 -16.72 -3.97
N THR A 2 14.09 -16.85 -3.01
CA THR A 2 13.58 -18.16 -2.59
C THR A 2 12.37 -18.52 -3.43
N THR A 3 12.64 -18.95 -4.66
CA THR A 3 11.64 -19.56 -5.53
C THR A 3 11.35 -20.96 -5.03
N LEU A 4 10.09 -21.28 -4.74
CA LEU A 4 9.74 -22.65 -4.36
C LEU A 4 9.69 -23.49 -5.65
N ALA A 5 10.81 -24.16 -5.95
CA ALA A 5 10.92 -25.07 -7.08
C ALA A 5 10.57 -26.51 -6.67
N PHE A 6 9.84 -27.20 -7.55
CA PHE A 6 9.42 -28.58 -7.37
C PHE A 6 10.22 -29.52 -8.26
N LYS A 7 10.44 -30.74 -7.76
CA LYS A 7 11.05 -31.81 -8.57
C LYS A 7 10.06 -32.31 -9.64
N PRO A 8 10.51 -32.93 -10.74
CA PRO A 8 9.62 -33.32 -11.84
C PRO A 8 8.49 -34.27 -11.41
N TRP A 9 8.72 -35.15 -10.44
CA TRP A 9 7.69 -36.04 -9.89
C TRP A 9 6.73 -35.33 -8.91
N GLU A 10 7.15 -34.22 -8.28
CA GLU A 10 6.27 -33.40 -7.44
C GLU A 10 5.32 -32.56 -8.32
N ARG A 11 5.78 -32.13 -9.51
CA ARG A 11 4.95 -31.38 -10.47
C ARG A 11 3.68 -32.12 -10.90
N LEU A 12 3.74 -33.44 -10.99
CA LEU A 12 2.60 -34.30 -11.29
C LEU A 12 1.45 -34.12 -10.27
N ILE A 13 1.78 -33.71 -9.05
CA ILE A 13 0.85 -33.51 -7.93
C ILE A 13 0.49 -32.04 -7.76
N THR A 14 1.36 -31.10 -8.13
CA THR A 14 1.18 -29.65 -7.96
C THR A 14 0.64 -28.92 -9.20
N ASP A 15 0.62 -29.58 -10.37
CA ASP A 15 -0.05 -29.05 -11.57
C ASP A 15 -1.54 -29.43 -11.60
N VAL A 16 -1.99 -30.32 -10.71
CA VAL A 16 -3.38 -30.77 -10.63
C VAL A 16 -4.09 -30.06 -9.49
N ARG A 17 -5.22 -29.44 -9.82
CA ARG A 17 -6.13 -28.81 -8.88
C ARG A 17 -6.63 -29.77 -7.79
N LEU A 18 -6.94 -29.23 -6.61
CA LEU A 18 -7.27 -29.98 -5.39
C LEU A 18 -8.45 -30.94 -5.58
N VAL A 19 -9.54 -30.46 -6.20
CA VAL A 19 -10.75 -31.27 -6.40
C VAL A 19 -10.52 -32.43 -7.39
N PRO A 20 -10.01 -32.21 -8.62
CA PRO A 20 -9.64 -33.30 -9.53
C PRO A 20 -8.64 -34.28 -8.91
N LYS A 21 -7.69 -33.79 -8.12
CA LYS A 21 -6.67 -34.59 -7.44
C LYS A 21 -7.28 -35.53 -6.39
N MET A 22 -8.21 -35.04 -5.58
CA MET A 22 -8.96 -35.89 -4.65
C MET A 22 -9.79 -36.95 -5.40
N LEU A 23 -10.43 -36.57 -6.50
CA LEU A 23 -11.18 -37.52 -7.33
C LEU A 23 -10.27 -38.59 -7.94
N MET A 24 -9.09 -38.21 -8.46
CA MET A 24 -8.10 -39.18 -8.96
C MET A 24 -7.64 -40.14 -7.86
N LEU A 25 -7.37 -39.66 -6.65
CA LEU A 25 -7.00 -40.52 -5.52
C LEU A 25 -8.14 -41.46 -5.11
N MET A 26 -9.37 -40.96 -5.10
CA MET A 26 -10.56 -41.76 -4.80
C MET A 26 -10.74 -42.86 -5.85
N ILE A 27 -10.69 -42.51 -7.14
CA ILE A 27 -10.82 -43.46 -8.25
C ILE A 27 -9.67 -44.47 -8.23
N PHE A 28 -8.44 -44.02 -7.98
CA PHE A 28 -7.28 -44.91 -7.88
C PHE A 28 -7.45 -45.90 -6.72
N SER A 29 -7.91 -45.43 -5.55
CA SER A 29 -8.21 -46.29 -4.40
C SER A 29 -9.30 -47.31 -4.71
N THR A 30 -10.41 -46.89 -5.33
CA THR A 30 -11.51 -47.81 -5.66
C THR A 30 -11.09 -48.85 -6.70
N VAL A 31 -10.35 -48.47 -7.74
CA VAL A 31 -9.81 -49.39 -8.75
C VAL A 31 -8.87 -50.41 -8.10
N LEU A 32 -8.00 -49.97 -7.18
CA LEU A 32 -7.05 -50.83 -6.48
C LEU A 32 -7.79 -51.84 -5.58
N LEU A 33 -8.83 -51.39 -4.87
CA LEU A 33 -9.68 -52.27 -4.05
C LEU A 33 -10.41 -53.32 -4.89
N VAL A 34 -11.01 -52.92 -6.02
CA VAL A 34 -11.70 -53.87 -6.92
C VAL A 34 -10.70 -54.87 -7.51
N GLY A 35 -9.53 -54.40 -7.93
CA GLY A 35 -8.45 -55.27 -8.43
C GLY A 35 -8.01 -56.30 -7.38
N LYS A 36 -7.86 -55.88 -6.12
CA LYS A 36 -7.58 -56.79 -5.02
C LYS A 36 -8.73 -57.80 -4.81
N GLN A 37 -9.98 -57.36 -4.79
CA GLN A 37 -11.12 -58.26 -4.59
C GLN A 37 -11.22 -59.32 -5.69
N LEU A 38 -10.96 -58.96 -6.94
CA LEU A 38 -10.93 -59.89 -8.07
C LEU A 38 -9.77 -60.90 -7.93
N TRP A 39 -8.60 -60.45 -7.50
CA TRP A 39 -7.48 -61.34 -7.21
C TRP A 39 -7.86 -62.32 -6.10
N ASP A 40 -8.29 -61.82 -4.94
CA ASP A 40 -8.66 -62.64 -3.79
C ASP A 40 -9.71 -63.70 -4.20
N ALA A 41 -10.72 -63.31 -4.99
CA ALA A 41 -11.75 -64.21 -5.53
C ALA A 41 -11.16 -65.31 -6.44
N SER A 42 -10.22 -64.97 -7.33
CA SER A 42 -9.56 -65.95 -8.20
C SER A 42 -8.74 -66.97 -7.41
N THR A 43 -7.95 -66.51 -6.43
CA THR A 43 -7.14 -67.38 -5.58
C THR A 43 -8.00 -68.26 -4.67
N PHE A 44 -9.15 -67.75 -4.22
CA PHE A 44 -10.12 -68.52 -3.45
C PHE A 44 -10.74 -69.63 -4.32
N TYR A 45 -11.10 -69.33 -5.57
CA TYR A 45 -11.61 -70.33 -6.51
C TYR A 45 -10.61 -71.47 -6.75
N ASP A 46 -9.33 -71.14 -6.97
CA ASP A 46 -8.26 -72.13 -7.15
C ASP A 46 -8.09 -73.02 -5.90
N SER A 47 -8.20 -72.43 -4.71
CA SER A 47 -8.13 -73.18 -3.45
C SER A 47 -9.31 -74.15 -3.25
N LEU A 48 -10.52 -73.77 -3.68
CA LEU A 48 -11.69 -74.65 -3.63
C LEU A 48 -11.57 -75.82 -4.60
N LEU A 49 -11.04 -75.58 -5.81
CA LEU A 49 -10.85 -76.62 -6.81
C LEU A 49 -9.83 -77.67 -6.33
N ALA A 50 -8.73 -77.22 -5.72
CA ALA A 50 -7.76 -78.09 -5.07
C ALA A 50 -8.36 -78.92 -3.92
N ALA A 51 -9.29 -78.33 -3.16
CA ALA A 51 -9.97 -79.02 -2.06
C ALA A 51 -10.89 -80.18 -2.53
N THR A 52 -11.46 -80.09 -3.73
CA THR A 52 -12.31 -81.18 -4.28
C THR A 52 -11.54 -82.43 -4.68
N GLN A 53 -10.21 -82.35 -4.89
CA GLN A 53 -9.40 -83.47 -5.35
C GLN A 53 -8.75 -84.27 -4.21
N ASN A 54 -8.36 -83.63 -3.10
CA ASN A 54 -7.74 -84.29 -1.93
C ASN A 54 -7.87 -83.42 -0.66
N GLU A 55 -8.42 -83.98 0.43
CA GLU A 55 -8.61 -83.25 1.70
C GLU A 55 -7.30 -82.76 2.34
N ALA A 56 -6.22 -83.54 2.25
CA ALA A 56 -4.92 -83.16 2.80
C ALA A 56 -4.27 -81.98 2.03
N ILE A 57 -4.56 -81.85 0.74
CA ILE A 57 -4.08 -80.76 -0.11
C ILE A 57 -4.89 -79.49 0.17
N ALA A 58 -6.20 -79.63 0.44
CA ALA A 58 -7.09 -78.52 0.81
C ALA A 58 -6.57 -77.70 1.99
N GLN A 59 -6.13 -78.37 3.05
CA GLN A 59 -5.72 -77.71 4.29
C GLN A 59 -4.39 -76.96 4.13
N GLN A 60 -3.47 -77.47 3.31
CA GLN A 60 -2.20 -76.80 3.00
C GLN A 60 -2.41 -75.54 2.14
N HIS A 61 -3.32 -75.57 1.17
CA HIS A 61 -3.62 -74.41 0.33
C HIS A 61 -4.39 -73.32 1.07
N TYR A 62 -5.23 -73.67 2.05
CA TYR A 62 -5.97 -72.71 2.86
C TYR A 62 -5.05 -71.86 3.77
N GLU A 63 -4.09 -72.49 4.45
CA GLU A 63 -3.09 -71.78 5.27
C GLU A 63 -2.20 -70.87 4.42
N ALA A 64 -1.76 -71.35 3.25
CA ALA A 64 -0.97 -70.54 2.31
C ALA A 64 -1.75 -69.33 1.80
N TYR A 65 -3.05 -69.49 1.51
CA TYR A 65 -3.94 -68.41 1.10
C TYR A 65 -4.07 -67.33 2.18
N LEU A 66 -4.32 -67.72 3.44
CA LEU A 66 -4.46 -66.75 4.54
C LEU A 66 -3.18 -65.92 4.74
N VAL A 67 -2.01 -66.56 4.72
CA VAL A 67 -0.71 -65.85 4.87
C VAL A 67 -0.46 -64.92 3.69
N GLN A 68 -0.78 -65.34 2.46
CA GLN A 68 -0.61 -64.52 1.26
C GLN A 68 -1.52 -63.28 1.29
N VAL A 69 -2.80 -63.43 1.63
CA VAL A 69 -3.76 -62.32 1.70
C VAL A 69 -3.35 -61.30 2.77
N VAL A 70 -2.86 -61.75 3.92
CA VAL A 70 -2.39 -60.86 5.00
C VAL A 70 -1.19 -60.03 4.53
N TRP A 71 -0.17 -60.66 3.93
CA TRP A 71 1.01 -59.94 3.43
C TRP A 71 0.67 -58.95 2.30
N GLN A 72 -0.16 -59.35 1.34
CA GLN A 72 -0.59 -58.47 0.25
C GLN A 72 -1.40 -57.28 0.76
N THR A 73 -2.31 -57.50 1.71
CA THR A 73 -3.13 -56.44 2.31
C THR A 73 -2.26 -55.48 3.12
N ALA A 74 -1.30 -56.00 3.90
CA ALA A 74 -0.35 -55.17 4.64
C ALA A 74 0.49 -54.31 3.69
N LEU A 75 1.02 -54.89 2.60
CA LEU A 75 1.79 -54.16 1.60
C LEU A 75 0.96 -53.04 0.95
N MET A 76 -0.29 -53.33 0.58
CA MET A 76 -1.22 -52.35 0.01
C MET A 76 -1.47 -51.18 0.96
N ILE A 77 -1.72 -51.46 2.25
CA ILE A 77 -1.92 -50.42 3.27
C ILE A 77 -0.66 -49.55 3.39
N VAL A 78 0.52 -50.16 3.48
CA VAL A 78 1.79 -49.42 3.61
C VAL A 78 2.02 -48.51 2.40
N LEU A 79 1.81 -49.00 1.18
CA LEU A 79 1.94 -48.21 -0.04
C LEU A 79 0.94 -47.06 -0.09
N PHE A 80 -0.31 -47.30 0.30
CA PHE A 80 -1.35 -46.28 0.33
C PHE A 80 -1.05 -45.18 1.36
N VAL A 81 -0.64 -45.57 2.57
CA VAL A 81 -0.24 -44.63 3.63
C VAL A 81 0.99 -43.81 3.23
N ALA A 82 1.98 -44.43 2.57
CA ALA A 82 3.15 -43.73 2.07
C ALA A 82 2.78 -42.68 1.00
N LEU A 83 1.86 -43.01 0.09
CA LEU A 83 1.34 -42.09 -0.93
C LEU A 83 0.60 -40.91 -0.31
N LEU A 84 -0.27 -41.16 0.68
CA LEU A 84 -0.99 -40.10 1.41
C LEU A 84 -0.02 -39.18 2.16
N MET A 85 0.97 -39.74 2.87
CA MET A 85 1.98 -38.94 3.56
C MET A 85 2.78 -38.08 2.59
N PHE A 86 3.15 -38.61 1.42
CA PHE A 86 3.84 -37.85 0.38
C PHE A 86 3.01 -36.68 -0.14
N ALA A 87 1.73 -36.91 -0.45
CA ALA A 87 0.82 -35.86 -0.90
C ALA A 87 0.61 -34.77 0.17
N ALA A 88 0.39 -35.18 1.43
CA ALA A 88 0.21 -34.26 2.55
C ALA A 88 1.47 -33.41 2.81
N LYS A 89 2.66 -34.02 2.74
CA LYS A 89 3.94 -33.30 2.91
C LYS A 89 4.14 -32.22 1.85
N THR A 90 3.78 -32.50 0.60
CA THR A 90 3.86 -31.52 -0.50
C THR A 90 2.90 -30.35 -0.28
N MET A 91 1.66 -30.61 0.13
CA MET A 91 0.68 -29.56 0.45
C MET A 91 1.13 -28.71 1.65
N LEU A 92 1.63 -29.33 2.72
CA LEU A 92 2.15 -28.61 3.89
C LEU A 92 3.32 -27.68 3.50
N LYS A 93 4.20 -28.12 2.60
CA LYS A 93 5.29 -27.30 2.08
C LYS A 93 4.77 -26.07 1.32
N GLN A 94 3.75 -26.23 0.47
CA GLN A 94 3.10 -25.12 -0.24
C GLN A 94 2.44 -24.13 0.73
N THR A 95 1.68 -24.65 1.70
CA THR A 95 1.00 -23.83 2.72
C THR A 95 1.99 -23.05 3.59
N ASN A 96 3.06 -23.70 4.05
CA ASN A 96 4.08 -23.05 4.88
C ASN A 96 4.79 -21.94 4.10
N TYR A 97 5.09 -22.15 2.81
CA TYR A 97 5.69 -21.11 1.97
C TYR A 97 4.78 -19.88 1.87
N LEU A 98 3.48 -20.07 1.63
CA LEU A 98 2.50 -18.98 1.60
C LEU A 98 2.37 -18.29 2.96
N SER A 99 2.32 -19.07 4.05
CA SER A 99 2.26 -18.52 5.40
C SER A 99 3.48 -17.65 5.72
N ASP A 100 4.67 -18.10 5.36
CA ASP A 100 5.91 -17.36 5.59
C ASP A 100 5.99 -16.10 4.71
N ALA A 101 5.49 -16.16 3.47
CA ALA A 101 5.35 -14.97 2.63
C ALA A 101 4.43 -13.92 3.26
N ILE A 102 3.26 -14.35 3.77
CA ILE A 102 2.31 -13.46 4.47
C ILE A 102 2.94 -12.87 5.73
N LYS A 103 3.66 -13.67 6.53
CA LYS A 103 4.36 -13.17 7.73
C LYS A 103 5.37 -12.09 7.38
N ARG A 104 6.18 -12.28 6.34
CA ARG A 104 7.14 -11.26 5.88
C ARG A 104 6.45 -9.96 5.46
N MET A 105 5.34 -10.07 4.74
CA MET A 105 4.53 -8.90 4.37
C MET A 105 3.97 -8.19 5.61
N ALA A 106 3.50 -8.95 6.61
CA ALA A 106 3.03 -8.39 7.89
C ALA A 106 4.16 -7.72 8.69
N ASP A 107 5.38 -8.26 8.62
CA ASP A 107 6.60 -7.68 9.18
C ASP A 107 7.14 -6.50 8.36
N LYS A 108 6.37 -6.02 7.37
CA LYS A 108 6.69 -4.89 6.47
C LYS A 108 7.87 -5.15 5.53
N ASP A 109 8.32 -6.40 5.42
CA ASP A 109 9.28 -6.80 4.40
C ASP A 109 8.56 -7.15 3.09
N LEU A 110 8.43 -6.15 2.23
CA LEU A 110 7.92 -6.30 0.87
C LEU A 110 9.04 -6.49 -0.16
N THR A 111 10.29 -6.75 0.24
CA THR A 111 11.42 -6.82 -0.70
C THR A 111 11.50 -8.16 -1.42
N VAL A 112 10.93 -9.22 -0.83
CA VAL A 112 10.99 -10.57 -1.37
C VAL A 112 9.73 -10.90 -2.16
N PRO A 113 9.83 -11.23 -3.47
CA PRO A 113 8.68 -11.62 -4.27
C PRO A 113 8.17 -13.02 -3.90
N VAL A 114 6.87 -13.22 -4.04
CA VAL A 114 6.20 -14.51 -3.85
C VAL A 114 6.19 -15.25 -5.19
N ILE A 115 7.02 -16.29 -5.31
CA ILE A 115 7.17 -17.05 -6.56
C ILE A 115 7.00 -18.54 -6.28
N MET A 116 5.85 -19.07 -6.70
CA MET A 116 5.52 -20.49 -6.63
C MET A 116 5.23 -21.01 -8.04
N ASP A 117 6.06 -21.96 -8.49
CA ASP A 117 5.90 -22.60 -9.80
C ASP A 117 4.94 -23.80 -9.71
N CYS A 118 3.65 -23.48 -9.50
CA CYS A 118 2.53 -24.42 -9.45
C CYS A 118 1.38 -23.94 -10.33
N LYS A 119 0.59 -24.87 -10.88
CA LYS A 119 -0.64 -24.55 -11.63
C LYS A 119 -1.92 -24.91 -10.87
N ASP A 120 -1.79 -25.36 -9.63
CA ASP A 120 -2.88 -25.61 -8.70
C ASP A 120 -3.39 -24.32 -8.02
N GLU A 121 -4.37 -24.46 -7.14
CA GLU A 121 -4.96 -23.35 -6.39
C GLU A 121 -3.93 -22.63 -5.51
N TYR A 122 -2.87 -23.30 -5.06
CA TYR A 122 -1.81 -22.65 -4.29
C TYR A 122 -0.97 -21.71 -5.17
N GLY A 123 -0.73 -22.10 -6.43
CA GLY A 123 -0.14 -21.23 -7.44
C GLY A 123 -1.01 -20.01 -7.76
N ASP A 124 -2.34 -20.18 -7.82
CA ASP A 124 -3.29 -19.07 -7.98
C ASP A 124 -3.18 -18.08 -6.82
N VAL A 125 -3.22 -18.57 -5.57
CA VAL A 125 -3.09 -17.72 -4.38
C VAL A 125 -1.71 -17.06 -4.30
N ALA A 126 -0.63 -17.75 -4.66
CA ALA A 126 0.70 -17.17 -4.71
C ALA A 126 0.79 -15.97 -5.66
N ARG A 127 0.16 -16.07 -6.85
CA ARG A 127 0.14 -14.99 -7.84
C ARG A 127 -0.65 -13.78 -7.37
N GLU A 128 -1.82 -13.98 -6.77
CA GLU A 128 -2.60 -12.88 -6.20
C GLU A 128 -1.93 -12.25 -4.98
N LEU A 129 -1.22 -13.05 -4.17
CA LEU A 129 -0.42 -12.54 -3.05
C LEU A 129 0.74 -11.68 -3.55
N GLU A 130 1.44 -12.11 -4.60
CA GLU A 130 2.51 -11.31 -5.24
C GLU A 130 1.97 -10.00 -5.81
N ARG A 131 0.80 -10.03 -6.46
CA ARG A 131 0.14 -8.82 -6.95
C ARG A 131 -0.15 -7.84 -5.81
N THR A 132 -0.64 -8.34 -4.69
CA THR A 132 -0.92 -7.55 -3.49
C THR A 132 0.37 -6.95 -2.91
N ARG A 133 1.45 -7.75 -2.80
CA ARG A 133 2.77 -7.29 -2.34
C ARG A 133 3.31 -6.16 -3.23
N ALA A 134 3.23 -6.33 -4.55
CA ALA A 134 3.69 -5.33 -5.51
C ALA A 134 2.90 -4.02 -5.42
N GLN A 135 1.57 -4.10 -5.27
CA GLN A 135 0.72 -2.91 -5.07
C GLN A 135 1.05 -2.18 -3.78
N LEU A 136 1.25 -2.89 -2.67
CA LEU A 136 1.65 -2.27 -1.40
C LEU A 136 3.01 -1.56 -1.54
N GLN A 137 3.97 -2.18 -2.24
CA GLN A 137 5.27 -1.56 -2.49
C GLN A 137 5.15 -0.27 -3.31
N ASP A 138 4.27 -0.25 -4.32
CA ASP A 138 4.03 0.93 -5.16
C ASP A 138 3.36 2.08 -4.39
N ILE A 139 2.37 1.75 -3.54
CA ILE A 139 1.72 2.73 -2.65
C ILE A 139 2.75 3.37 -1.72
N ILE A 140 3.65 2.58 -1.11
CA ILE A 140 4.69 3.11 -0.22
C ILE A 140 5.66 4.01 -0.98
N LYS A 141 6.08 3.63 -2.20
CA LYS A 141 6.95 4.47 -3.04
C LYS A 141 6.29 5.80 -3.38
N THR A 142 5.02 5.75 -3.76
CA THR A 142 4.23 6.95 -4.06
C THR A 142 4.12 7.84 -2.82
N GLN A 143 3.83 7.27 -1.65
CA GLN A 143 3.76 8.01 -0.39
C GLN A 143 5.09 8.71 -0.05
N VAL A 144 6.23 8.03 -0.26
CA VAL A 144 7.55 8.63 -0.04
C VAL A 144 7.81 9.78 -1.01
N ALA A 145 7.50 9.60 -2.30
CA ALA A 145 7.64 10.64 -3.32
C ALA A 145 6.79 11.87 -2.99
N THR A 146 5.51 11.69 -2.67
CA THR A 146 4.61 12.78 -2.26
C THR A 146 5.09 13.47 -0.97
N SER A 147 5.64 12.72 -0.01
CA SER A 147 6.20 13.33 1.21
C SER A 147 7.42 14.20 0.91
N GLN A 148 8.25 13.80 -0.06
CA GLN A 148 9.40 14.57 -0.49
C GLN A 148 8.97 15.85 -1.25
N GLU A 149 7.98 15.74 -2.14
CA GLU A 149 7.39 16.90 -2.83
C GLU A 149 6.80 17.89 -1.82
N LEU A 150 6.09 17.40 -0.80
CA LEU A 150 5.54 18.24 0.26
C LEU A 150 6.64 18.95 1.07
N ALA A 151 7.74 18.26 1.36
CA ALA A 151 8.90 18.87 2.04
C ALA A 151 9.50 20.02 1.21
N THR A 152 9.69 19.80 -0.09
CA THR A 152 10.17 20.84 -1.01
C THR A 152 9.20 22.02 -1.12
N LEU A 153 7.89 21.76 -1.20
CA LEU A 153 6.89 22.82 -1.24
C LEU A 153 6.89 23.65 0.05
N THR A 154 7.10 23.01 1.19
CA THR A 154 7.18 23.68 2.50
C THR A 154 8.41 24.60 2.58
N GLU A 155 9.54 24.18 2.00
CA GLU A 155 10.75 25.00 1.93
C GLU A 155 10.53 26.25 1.06
N VAL A 156 9.93 26.08 -0.12
CA VAL A 156 9.54 27.20 -1.00
C VAL A 156 8.57 28.15 -0.28
N MET A 157 7.56 27.62 0.40
CA MET A 157 6.60 28.42 1.16
C MET A 157 7.29 29.22 2.28
N THR A 158 8.28 28.63 2.95
CA THR A 158 9.06 29.31 4.00
C THR A 158 9.85 30.47 3.43
N LEU A 159 10.47 30.30 2.26
CA LEU A 159 11.17 31.38 1.55
C LEU A 159 10.21 32.51 1.16
N SER A 160 9.07 32.20 0.54
CA SER A 160 8.07 33.20 0.16
C SER A 160 7.49 33.95 1.37
N MET A 161 7.32 33.27 2.51
CA MET A 161 6.89 33.94 3.75
C MET A 161 7.96 34.89 4.31
N SER A 162 9.25 34.56 4.16
CA SER A 162 10.33 35.47 4.53
C SER A 162 10.35 36.71 3.65
N GLU A 163 10.20 36.55 2.34
CA GLU A 163 10.12 37.65 1.37
C GLU A 163 8.88 38.53 1.62
N THR A 164 7.73 37.91 1.91
CA THR A 164 6.51 38.64 2.28
C THR A 164 6.73 39.47 3.54
N LYS A 165 7.40 38.90 4.55
CA LYS A 165 7.72 39.61 5.79
C LYS A 165 8.63 40.82 5.54
N GLU A 166 9.65 40.67 4.69
CA GLU A 166 10.53 41.77 4.29
C GLU A 166 9.76 42.87 3.56
N SER A 167 8.95 42.51 2.56
CA SER A 167 8.10 43.45 1.82
C SER A 167 7.12 44.19 2.74
N SER A 168 6.49 43.49 3.68
CA SER A 168 5.62 44.14 4.68
C SER A 168 6.40 45.11 5.57
N GLN A 169 7.64 44.80 5.92
CA GLN A 169 8.48 45.70 6.73
C GLN A 169 8.90 46.96 5.96
N GLU A 170 9.17 46.84 4.66
CA GLU A 170 9.40 47.97 3.76
C GLU A 170 8.14 48.85 3.64
N GLU A 171 6.97 48.24 3.43
CA GLU A 171 5.68 48.95 3.36
C GLU A 171 5.39 49.72 4.66
N PHE A 172 5.69 49.14 5.82
CA PHE A 172 5.59 49.85 7.10
C PHE A 172 6.50 51.08 7.17
N GLN A 173 7.73 51.00 6.63
CA GLN A 173 8.64 52.15 6.59
C GLN A 173 8.14 53.24 5.65
N GLU A 174 7.60 52.88 4.48
CA GLU A 174 6.98 53.83 3.56
C GLU A 174 5.78 54.54 4.20
N ILE A 175 4.95 53.81 4.95
CA ILE A 175 3.82 54.39 5.70
C ILE A 175 4.32 55.38 6.76
N ASP A 176 5.39 55.09 7.48
CA ASP A 176 5.95 55.99 8.50
C ASP A 176 6.52 57.28 7.87
N GLN A 177 7.20 57.15 6.73
CA GLN A 177 7.64 58.30 5.93
C GLN A 177 6.46 59.12 5.40
N LEU A 178 5.41 58.46 4.91
CA LEU A 178 4.19 59.12 4.46
C LEU A 178 3.52 59.88 5.60
N ALA A 179 3.43 59.28 6.79
CA ALA A 179 2.89 59.95 7.97
C ALA A 179 3.70 61.19 8.36
N THR A 180 5.03 61.10 8.27
CA THR A 180 5.93 62.24 8.48
C THR A 180 5.68 63.34 7.45
N ALA A 181 5.61 62.99 6.16
CA ALA A 181 5.30 63.95 5.09
C ALA A 181 3.92 64.60 5.26
N MET A 182 2.92 63.83 5.73
CA MET A 182 1.59 64.36 6.05
C MET A 182 1.63 65.35 7.23
N SER A 183 2.47 65.10 8.24
CA SER A 183 2.71 66.03 9.35
C SER A 183 3.35 67.33 8.88
N GLU A 184 4.39 67.25 8.04
CA GLU A 184 5.04 68.42 7.43
C GLU A 184 4.08 69.21 6.52
N MET A 185 3.29 68.51 5.70
CA MET A 185 2.26 69.14 4.86
C MET A 185 1.21 69.85 5.71
N SER A 186 0.75 69.24 6.81
CA SER A 186 -0.19 69.86 7.74
C SER A 186 0.38 71.14 8.38
N SER A 187 1.64 71.09 8.83
CA SER A 187 2.35 72.28 9.35
C SER A 187 2.50 73.38 8.30
N THR A 188 2.76 73.00 7.05
CA THR A 188 2.86 73.94 5.93
C THR A 188 1.51 74.59 5.65
N VAL A 189 0.42 73.82 5.62
CA VAL A 189 -0.94 74.34 5.46
C VAL A 189 -1.28 75.32 6.58
N GLN A 190 -0.94 74.99 7.84
CA GLN A 190 -1.13 75.90 8.96
C GLN A 190 -0.35 77.21 8.79
N THR A 191 0.91 77.11 8.38
CA THR A 191 1.78 78.27 8.12
C THR A 191 1.21 79.15 7.01
N VAL A 192 0.70 78.54 5.92
CA VAL A 192 0.04 79.27 4.82
C VAL A 192 -1.24 79.96 5.29
N ALA A 193 -2.05 79.30 6.14
CA ALA A 193 -3.24 79.89 6.73
C ALA A 193 -2.89 81.10 7.62
N ASP A 194 -1.85 81.00 8.45
CA ASP A 194 -1.37 82.09 9.31
C ASP A 194 -0.85 83.27 8.47
N HIS A 195 -0.10 83.00 7.39
CA HIS A 195 0.34 84.04 6.44
C HIS A 195 -0.84 84.73 5.75
N ALA A 196 -1.85 83.98 5.32
CA ALA A 196 -3.05 84.56 4.73
C ALA A 196 -3.82 85.45 5.72
N ASN A 197 -3.92 85.03 6.98
CA ASN A 197 -4.57 85.81 8.04
C ASN A 197 -3.78 87.10 8.34
N ASN A 198 -2.46 87.01 8.46
CA ASN A 198 -1.59 88.18 8.69
C ASN A 198 -1.64 89.16 7.51
N ALA A 199 -1.63 88.66 6.26
CA ALA A 199 -1.79 89.48 5.07
C ALA A 199 -3.17 90.19 5.03
N SER A 200 -4.24 89.51 5.45
CA SER A 200 -5.57 90.12 5.61
C SER A 200 -5.54 91.26 6.63
N GLN A 201 -4.94 91.05 7.81
CA GLN A 201 -4.81 92.09 8.84
C GLN A 201 -3.99 93.29 8.37
N LEU A 202 -2.86 93.06 7.69
CA LEU A 202 -2.04 94.13 7.11
C LEU A 202 -2.81 94.93 6.06
N THR A 203 -3.59 94.25 5.21
CA THR A 203 -4.43 94.89 4.19
C THR A 203 -5.51 95.76 4.86
N GLU A 204 -6.12 95.28 5.93
CA GLU A 204 -7.12 96.03 6.70
C GLU A 204 -6.52 97.25 7.42
N GLN A 205 -5.33 97.09 8.02
CA GLN A 205 -4.57 98.22 8.58
C GLN A 205 -4.20 99.27 7.51
N ALA A 206 -3.72 98.83 6.35
CA ALA A 206 -3.39 99.72 5.24
C ALA A 206 -4.63 100.46 4.72
N SER A 207 -5.77 99.77 4.62
CA SER A 207 -7.05 100.37 4.27
C SER A 207 -7.46 101.44 5.29
N GLY A 208 -7.35 101.16 6.59
CA GLY A 208 -7.64 102.14 7.65
C GLY A 208 -6.70 103.35 7.64
N GLN A 209 -5.42 103.15 7.34
CA GLN A 209 -4.48 104.26 7.15
C GLN A 209 -4.81 105.11 5.92
N ALA A 210 -5.18 104.48 4.80
CA ALA A 210 -5.60 105.19 3.59
C ALA A 210 -6.86 106.04 3.83
N GLU A 211 -7.85 105.51 4.56
CA GLU A 211 -9.05 106.25 4.95
C GLU A 211 -8.72 107.45 5.85
N THR A 212 -7.80 107.27 6.81
CA THR A 212 -7.31 108.35 7.67
C THR A 212 -6.60 109.44 6.85
N GLY A 213 -5.76 109.04 5.89
CA GLY A 213 -5.10 109.95 4.96
C GLY A 213 -6.10 110.73 4.08
N GLN A 214 -7.12 110.05 3.55
CA GLN A 214 -8.20 110.68 2.79
C GLN A 214 -8.93 111.75 3.61
N ARG A 215 -9.25 111.46 4.87
CA ARG A 215 -9.84 112.44 5.80
C ARG A 215 -8.94 113.65 6.01
N PHE A 216 -7.62 113.46 6.13
CA PHE A 216 -6.67 114.56 6.29
C PHE A 216 -6.63 115.47 5.06
N VAL A 217 -6.59 114.90 3.84
CA VAL A 217 -6.64 115.67 2.59
C VAL A 217 -7.96 116.42 2.44
N GLN A 218 -9.09 115.80 2.78
CA GLN A 218 -10.40 116.48 2.78
C GLN A 218 -10.44 117.63 3.79
N ALA A 219 -9.91 117.45 5.00
CA ALA A 219 -9.82 118.50 6.01
C ALA A 219 -8.92 119.67 5.56
N LEU A 220 -7.83 119.38 4.84
CA LEU A 220 -6.97 120.42 4.26
C LEU A 220 -7.65 121.18 3.12
N SER A 221 -8.52 120.52 2.34
CA SER A 221 -9.26 121.15 1.23
C SER A 221 -10.40 122.09 1.67
N LEU A 222 -10.74 122.09 2.97
CA LEU A 222 -11.79 122.93 3.56
C LEU A 222 -11.24 124.13 4.36
N ARG A 223 -9.93 124.40 4.28
CA ARG A 223 -9.27 125.63 4.74
C ARG A 223 -8.84 126.48 3.57
#